data_AF-A0A7Z9WYC5-F1
#
_entry.id   AF-A0A7Z9WYC5-F1
#
_cell.length_a   1.000
_cell.length_b   1.000
_cell.length_c   1.000
_cell.angle_alpha   90.00
_cell.angle_beta   90.00
_cell.angle_gamma   90.00
#
_symmetry.space_group_name_H-M   'P 1'
#
loop_
_entity.id
_entity.type
_entity.pdbx_description
1 polymer ?
#
loop_
_entity_poly.entity_id
_entity_poly.type
_entity_poly.pdbx_seq_one_letter_code
_entity_poly.pdbx_strand_id
1 'polypeptide(L)'
;VTAVVTDIMKDAHSHLEGCADLLAKVVNHEELRFGETLEHGLTMLDDEITRLGKVGEKLIQGDFIFKLYDTFGFPVDIVRDISLERGVEFDNDGFVQAMEKQRSQSRASRKGENVRLLGKGIKELIESGRKSEFVGYDRLDSESEVYGLLDSEGSVTKELSKGSVGQLFVASTPFYAEAGGQAGDKGLVSWKDGRAEIYETITEGEGIILHKVKVKKGTLSAGSSVKLQVTVSQRADCASNHTATHLLQAALKELLGDHIKQAGSQVTPDRLRFDFTHFSQLSLDEKEAVEKRVNEKIRENIMTDTAVLNREQAIEQGATALFGEKYGESVRVVSLGDFSKELCGGTHVNATGGIGLFQIVNEGGIAAGVRRIEAVTGHAAQERVQNQARREHDVCELLNVQPENVIERLESMAAN
;
A
#
# COMPACT_ATOMS: atom_id res chain seq x y z
N VAL A 1 -23.76 -22.48 -12.52
CA VAL A 1 -23.28 -22.02 -13.84
C VAL A 1 -21.79 -22.31 -14.05
N THR A 2 -20.93 -21.94 -13.10
CA THR A 2 -19.46 -22.07 -13.22
C THR A 2 -18.96 -23.49 -13.51
N ALA A 3 -19.54 -24.51 -12.87
CA ALA A 3 -19.15 -25.91 -13.10
C ALA A 3 -19.35 -26.35 -14.56
N VAL A 4 -20.46 -25.96 -15.17
CA VAL A 4 -20.79 -26.31 -16.56
C VAL A 4 -19.84 -25.62 -17.54
N VAL A 5 -19.55 -24.33 -17.32
CA VAL A 5 -18.62 -23.57 -18.19
C VAL A 5 -17.20 -24.12 -18.07
N THR A 6 -16.77 -24.47 -16.85
CA THR A 6 -15.44 -25.04 -16.61
C THR A 6 -15.29 -26.39 -17.32
N ASP A 7 -16.31 -27.25 -17.24
CA ASP A 7 -16.31 -28.56 -17.90
C ASP A 7 -16.21 -28.45 -19.44
N ILE A 8 -16.88 -27.46 -20.03
CA ILE A 8 -16.83 -27.20 -21.49
C ILE A 8 -15.45 -26.69 -21.93
N MET A 9 -14.78 -25.89 -21.09
CA MET A 9 -13.55 -25.17 -21.49
C MET A 9 -12.24 -25.82 -21.05
N LYS A 10 -12.28 -26.82 -20.17
CA LYS A 10 -11.08 -27.45 -19.57
C LYS A 10 -10.08 -28.00 -20.60
N ASP A 11 -10.57 -28.53 -21.74
CA ASP A 11 -9.70 -29.12 -22.77
C ASP A 11 -8.81 -28.06 -23.47
N ALA A 12 -9.31 -26.83 -23.60
CA ALA A 12 -8.57 -25.71 -24.16
C ALA A 12 -7.80 -24.91 -23.09
N HIS A 13 -8.23 -25.01 -21.83
CA HIS A 13 -7.74 -24.21 -20.71
C HIS A 13 -7.55 -25.08 -19.46
N SER A 14 -6.51 -25.92 -19.47
CA SER A 14 -6.21 -26.88 -18.39
C SER A 14 -6.05 -26.27 -17.00
N HIS A 15 -5.66 -24.99 -16.90
CA HIS A 15 -5.54 -24.27 -15.64
C HIS A 15 -6.90 -24.02 -14.93
N LEU A 16 -8.03 -24.20 -15.61
CA LEU A 16 -9.35 -23.97 -15.02
C LEU A 16 -9.74 -25.05 -13.99
N GLU A 17 -9.20 -26.27 -14.10
CA GLU A 17 -9.49 -27.34 -13.14
C GLU A 17 -9.06 -26.97 -11.71
N GLY A 18 -7.91 -26.30 -11.56
CA GLY A 18 -7.40 -25.85 -10.26
C GLY A 18 -8.12 -24.63 -9.67
N CYS A 19 -8.94 -23.93 -10.46
CA CYS A 19 -9.56 -22.65 -10.08
C CYS A 19 -11.10 -22.71 -10.03
N ALA A 20 -11.72 -23.85 -10.33
CA ALA A 20 -13.17 -23.97 -10.47
C ALA A 20 -13.93 -23.57 -9.19
N ASP A 21 -13.47 -24.04 -8.03
CA ASP A 21 -14.09 -23.72 -6.74
C ASP A 21 -13.96 -22.25 -6.37
N LEU A 22 -12.81 -21.65 -6.67
CA LEU A 22 -12.59 -20.22 -6.50
C LEU A 22 -13.53 -19.41 -7.42
N LEU A 23 -13.62 -19.78 -8.70
CA LEU A 23 -14.51 -19.13 -9.66
C LEU A 23 -15.98 -19.25 -9.21
N ALA A 24 -16.38 -20.39 -8.66
CA ALA A 24 -17.73 -20.57 -8.13
C ALA A 24 -17.99 -19.65 -6.93
N LYS A 25 -17.04 -19.55 -5.99
CA LYS A 25 -17.12 -18.62 -4.86
C LYS A 25 -17.21 -17.16 -5.32
N VAL A 26 -16.38 -16.75 -6.29
CA VAL A 26 -16.39 -15.39 -6.86
C VAL A 26 -17.74 -15.08 -7.51
N VAL A 27 -18.25 -15.98 -8.37
CA VAL A 27 -19.54 -15.78 -9.05
C VAL A 27 -20.68 -15.70 -8.04
N ASN A 28 -20.74 -16.62 -7.07
CA ASN A 28 -21.79 -16.61 -6.06
C ASN A 28 -21.73 -15.34 -5.19
N HIS A 29 -20.53 -14.89 -4.82
CA HIS A 29 -20.36 -13.67 -4.03
C HIS A 29 -20.77 -12.43 -4.83
N GLU A 30 -20.39 -12.33 -6.11
CA GLU A 30 -20.83 -11.23 -6.97
C GLU A 30 -22.35 -11.28 -7.23
N GLU A 31 -22.95 -12.46 -7.34
CA GLU A 31 -24.41 -12.61 -7.49
C GLU A 31 -25.15 -12.12 -6.23
N LEU A 32 -24.70 -12.51 -5.04
CA LEU A 32 -25.26 -12.04 -3.77
C LEU A 32 -25.13 -10.51 -3.62
N ARG A 33 -23.93 -9.99 -3.86
CA ARG A 33 -23.64 -8.55 -3.77
C ARG A 33 -24.42 -7.73 -4.81
N PHE A 34 -24.61 -8.29 -6.01
CA PHE A 34 -25.47 -7.69 -7.02
C PHE A 34 -26.94 -7.72 -6.59
N GLY A 35 -27.39 -8.78 -5.93
CA GLY A 35 -28.71 -8.85 -5.31
C GLY A 35 -28.96 -7.73 -4.29
N GLU A 36 -28.02 -7.53 -3.35
CA GLU A 36 -28.08 -6.42 -2.37
C GLU A 36 -28.08 -5.05 -3.07
N THR A 37 -27.21 -4.88 -4.08
CA THR A 37 -27.14 -3.66 -4.91
C THR A 37 -28.47 -3.37 -5.58
N LEU A 38 -29.13 -4.41 -6.11
CA LEU A 38 -30.41 -4.31 -6.78
C LEU A 38 -31.51 -3.93 -5.78
N GLU A 39 -31.57 -4.57 -4.61
CA GLU A 39 -32.57 -4.28 -3.57
C GLU A 39 -32.47 -2.83 -3.07
N HIS A 40 -31.26 -2.40 -2.73
CA HIS A 40 -31.00 -1.03 -2.29
C HIS A 40 -31.31 -0.01 -3.38
N GLY A 41 -30.85 -0.24 -4.61
CA GLY A 41 -31.09 0.68 -5.72
C GLY A 41 -32.57 0.78 -6.10
N LEU A 42 -33.32 -0.34 -6.04
CA LEU A 42 -34.77 -0.35 -6.26
C LEU A 42 -35.51 0.47 -5.20
N THR A 43 -35.12 0.34 -3.92
CA THR A 43 -35.73 1.12 -2.83
C THR A 43 -35.46 2.61 -3.02
N MET A 44 -34.21 2.99 -3.30
CA MET A 44 -33.85 4.39 -3.54
C MET A 44 -34.60 4.98 -4.74
N LEU A 45 -34.78 4.20 -5.81
CA LEU A 45 -35.51 4.63 -6.99
C LEU A 45 -37.01 4.79 -6.71
N ASP A 46 -37.64 3.85 -5.98
CA ASP A 46 -39.06 3.95 -5.62
C ASP A 46 -39.33 5.13 -4.67
N ASP A 47 -38.41 5.40 -3.73
CA ASP A 47 -38.46 6.59 -2.87
C ASP A 47 -38.40 7.89 -3.69
N GLU A 48 -37.49 7.97 -4.67
CA GLU A 48 -37.35 9.13 -5.53
C GLU A 48 -38.59 9.34 -6.42
N ILE A 49 -39.12 8.27 -7.00
CA ILE A 49 -40.37 8.32 -7.80
C ILE A 49 -41.54 8.76 -6.92
N THR A 50 -41.63 8.25 -5.68
CA THR A 50 -42.67 8.64 -4.72
C THR A 50 -42.53 10.11 -4.33
N ARG A 51 -41.30 10.60 -4.13
CA ARG A 51 -41.02 12.02 -3.85
C ARG A 51 -41.47 12.91 -5.01
N LEU A 52 -41.08 12.55 -6.25
CA LEU A 52 -41.47 13.29 -7.46
C LEU A 52 -43.01 13.39 -7.58
N GLY A 53 -43.72 12.28 -7.33
CA GLY A 53 -45.18 12.24 -7.32
C GLY A 53 -45.83 13.18 -6.29
N LYS A 54 -45.21 13.38 -5.11
CA LYS A 54 -45.70 14.32 -4.08
C LYS A 54 -45.50 15.79 -4.46
N VAL A 55 -44.43 16.10 -5.18
CA VAL A 55 -44.04 17.48 -5.54
C VAL A 55 -44.59 17.87 -6.93
N GLY A 56 -45.15 16.91 -7.68
CA GLY A 56 -45.73 17.13 -9.01
C GLY A 56 -44.70 17.16 -10.14
N GLU A 57 -43.48 16.70 -9.87
CA GLU A 57 -42.42 16.54 -10.86
C GLU A 57 -42.49 15.15 -11.49
N LYS A 58 -41.96 15.01 -12.71
CA LYS A 58 -41.90 13.72 -13.40
C LYS A 58 -40.51 13.33 -13.88
N LEU A 59 -39.51 14.19 -13.73
CA LEU A 59 -38.17 13.96 -14.25
C LEU A 59 -37.25 13.43 -13.16
N ILE A 60 -36.73 12.21 -13.34
CA ILE A 60 -35.63 11.69 -12.54
C ILE A 60 -34.35 12.35 -13.03
N GLN A 61 -33.70 13.13 -12.16
CA GLN A 61 -32.53 13.94 -12.49
C GLN A 61 -31.32 13.08 -12.85
N GLY A 62 -30.54 13.52 -13.85
CA GLY A 62 -29.34 12.82 -14.31
C GLY A 62 -28.28 12.61 -13.22
N ASP A 63 -28.15 13.56 -12.28
CA ASP A 63 -27.24 13.45 -11.13
C ASP A 63 -27.65 12.32 -10.16
N PHE A 64 -28.96 12.08 -9.98
CA PHE A 64 -29.46 10.99 -9.17
C PHE A 64 -29.24 9.64 -9.85
N ILE A 65 -29.51 9.55 -11.15
CA ILE A 65 -29.24 8.36 -11.98
C ILE A 65 -27.74 8.04 -11.94
N PHE A 66 -26.90 9.06 -12.08
CA PHE A 66 -25.45 8.93 -11.98
C PHE A 66 -25.03 8.43 -10.59
N LYS A 67 -25.62 8.96 -9.52
CA LYS A 67 -25.35 8.48 -8.16
C LYS A 67 -25.71 7.00 -7.98
N LEU A 68 -26.87 6.57 -8.47
CA LEU A 68 -27.28 5.16 -8.46
C LEU A 68 -26.27 4.27 -9.18
N TYR A 69 -25.81 4.69 -10.36
CA TYR A 69 -24.83 3.95 -11.14
C TYR A 69 -23.42 3.95 -10.52
N ASP A 70 -22.87 5.12 -10.22
CA ASP A 70 -21.46 5.28 -9.82
C ASP A 70 -21.21 4.91 -8.36
N THR A 71 -22.09 5.36 -7.45
CA THR A 71 -21.90 5.15 -6.02
C THR A 71 -22.42 3.79 -5.58
N PHE A 72 -23.56 3.37 -6.11
CA PHE A 72 -24.25 2.16 -5.66
C PHE A 72 -24.14 1.00 -6.64
N GLY A 73 -23.63 1.19 -7.88
CA GLY A 73 -23.49 0.13 -8.87
C GLY A 73 -24.82 -0.31 -9.52
N PHE A 74 -25.89 0.45 -9.35
CA PHE A 74 -27.22 0.10 -9.84
C PHE A 74 -27.31 0.28 -11.37
N PRO A 75 -27.78 -0.72 -12.13
CA PRO A 75 -27.82 -0.64 -13.59
C PRO A 75 -28.74 0.46 -14.12
N VAL A 76 -28.21 1.33 -14.98
CA VAL A 76 -28.96 2.45 -15.59
C VAL A 76 -30.12 1.96 -16.45
N ASP A 77 -29.99 0.80 -17.11
CA ASP A 77 -31.05 0.24 -17.93
C ASP A 77 -32.28 -0.14 -17.09
N ILE A 78 -32.10 -0.62 -15.85
CA ILE A 78 -33.20 -0.91 -14.92
C ILE A 78 -33.90 0.39 -14.50
N VAL A 79 -33.14 1.46 -14.25
CA VAL A 79 -33.73 2.78 -13.97
C VAL A 79 -34.60 3.24 -15.15
N ARG A 80 -34.12 3.05 -16.38
CA ARG A 80 -34.84 3.41 -17.60
C ARG A 80 -36.13 2.59 -17.75
N ASP A 81 -36.06 1.28 -17.57
CA ASP A 81 -37.21 0.37 -17.70
C ASP A 81 -38.29 0.70 -16.67
N ILE A 82 -37.91 0.89 -15.40
CA ILE A 82 -38.85 1.28 -14.34
C ILE A 82 -39.44 2.67 -14.58
N SER A 83 -38.65 3.60 -15.12
CA SER A 83 -39.14 4.94 -15.47
C SER A 83 -40.27 4.87 -16.50
N LEU A 84 -40.09 4.03 -17.53
CA LEU A 84 -41.10 3.78 -18.56
C LEU A 84 -42.36 3.14 -17.96
N GLU A 85 -42.21 2.12 -17.11
CA GLU A 85 -43.34 1.43 -16.47
C GLU A 85 -44.15 2.34 -15.54
N ARG A 86 -43.47 3.22 -14.79
CA ARG A 86 -44.10 4.12 -13.80
C ARG A 86 -44.54 5.46 -14.40
N GLY A 87 -44.28 5.69 -15.69
CA GLY A 87 -44.69 6.91 -16.40
C GLY A 87 -43.95 8.17 -15.95
N VAL A 88 -42.69 8.03 -15.55
CA VAL A 88 -41.77 9.13 -15.19
C VAL A 88 -40.70 9.29 -16.27
N GLU A 89 -40.23 10.52 -16.46
CA GLU A 89 -39.20 10.91 -17.43
C GLU A 89 -37.80 10.61 -16.89
N PHE A 90 -36.91 10.19 -17.80
CA PHE A 90 -35.53 9.80 -17.51
C PHE A 90 -34.57 10.82 -18.13
N ASP A 91 -33.80 11.53 -17.30
CA ASP A 91 -32.83 12.53 -17.77
C ASP A 91 -31.51 11.87 -18.23
N ASN A 92 -31.51 11.38 -19.47
CA ASN A 92 -30.33 10.79 -20.07
C ASN A 92 -29.19 11.80 -20.28
N ASP A 93 -29.53 13.04 -20.65
CA ASP A 93 -28.53 14.05 -20.98
C ASP A 93 -27.79 14.52 -19.73
N GLY A 94 -28.50 14.73 -18.62
CA GLY A 94 -27.89 15.01 -17.32
C GLY A 94 -27.00 13.87 -16.83
N PHE A 95 -27.40 12.61 -17.03
CA PHE A 95 -26.57 11.45 -16.68
C PHE A 95 -25.26 11.43 -17.49
N VAL A 96 -25.33 11.65 -18.81
CA VAL A 96 -24.14 11.70 -19.68
C VAL A 96 -23.20 12.84 -19.27
N GLN A 97 -23.74 14.02 -18.94
CA GLN A 97 -22.93 15.15 -18.47
C GLN A 97 -22.21 14.83 -17.15
N ALA A 98 -22.88 14.18 -16.19
CA ALA A 98 -22.28 13.75 -14.93
C ALA A 98 -21.14 12.72 -15.14
N MET A 99 -21.35 11.75 -16.05
CA MET A 99 -20.34 10.78 -16.47
C MET A 99 -19.10 11.46 -17.07
N GLU A 100 -19.28 12.43 -17.97
CA GLU A 100 -18.16 13.17 -18.57
C GLU A 100 -17.37 13.97 -17.54
N LYS A 101 -18.07 14.62 -16.59
CA LYS A 101 -17.46 15.37 -15.50
C LYS A 101 -16.57 14.47 -14.65
N GLN A 102 -17.05 13.30 -14.22
CA GLN A 102 -16.24 12.33 -13.47
C GLN A 102 -15.02 11.87 -14.29
N ARG A 103 -15.23 11.52 -15.56
CA ARG A 103 -14.15 11.05 -16.46
C ARG A 103 -13.06 12.10 -16.65
N SER A 104 -13.43 13.38 -16.69
CA SER A 104 -12.48 14.50 -16.76
C SER A 104 -11.68 14.67 -15.45
N GLN A 105 -12.32 14.51 -14.30
CA GLN A 105 -11.68 14.58 -12.98
C GLN A 105 -10.70 13.43 -12.76
N SER A 106 -11.07 12.19 -13.10
CA SER A 106 -10.18 11.03 -13.03
C SER A 106 -8.97 11.14 -13.98
N ARG A 107 -9.11 11.84 -15.12
CA ARG A 107 -8.00 12.15 -16.03
C ARG A 107 -7.08 13.22 -15.47
N ALA A 108 -7.62 14.21 -14.74
CA ALA A 108 -6.83 15.24 -14.08
C ALA A 108 -5.99 14.67 -12.92
N SER A 109 -6.56 13.75 -12.12
CA SER A 109 -5.82 13.05 -11.06
C SER A 109 -4.76 12.09 -11.60
N ARG A 110 -5.03 11.35 -12.70
CA ARG A 110 -4.01 10.52 -13.37
C ARG A 110 -2.88 11.30 -14.04
N LYS A 111 -3.14 12.53 -14.51
CA LYS A 111 -2.09 13.43 -15.05
C LYS A 111 -1.16 13.98 -13.96
N GLY A 112 -1.51 13.88 -12.69
CA GLY A 112 -0.65 14.24 -11.56
C GLY A 112 0.44 13.20 -11.25
N GLU A 113 0.22 11.92 -11.58
CA GLU A 113 1.14 10.82 -11.28
C GLU A 113 2.11 10.48 -12.42
N ASN A 114 1.75 10.77 -13.67
CA ASN A 114 2.62 10.47 -14.82
C ASN A 114 3.15 11.74 -15.46
N VAL A 115 4.47 11.93 -15.30
CA VAL A 115 5.32 13.06 -15.71
C VAL A 115 5.34 14.21 -14.70
N ARG A 116 5.98 13.99 -13.54
CA ARG A 116 6.72 15.09 -12.92
C ARG A 116 7.73 15.56 -13.96
N LEU A 117 7.53 16.75 -14.52
CA LEU A 117 8.56 17.43 -15.29
C LEU A 117 9.76 17.56 -14.35
N LEU A 118 10.82 16.80 -14.62
CA LEU A 118 12.07 16.88 -13.86
C LEU A 118 12.50 18.36 -13.80
N GLY A 119 12.68 18.87 -12.58
CA GLY A 119 13.14 20.24 -12.35
C GLY A 119 14.45 20.51 -13.10
N LYS A 120 14.68 21.76 -13.50
CA LYS A 120 15.88 22.13 -14.29
C LYS A 120 17.18 21.64 -13.64
N GLY A 121 17.33 21.80 -12.32
CA GLY A 121 18.52 21.33 -11.62
C GLY A 121 18.68 19.81 -11.62
N ILE A 122 17.59 19.04 -11.57
CA ILE A 122 17.66 17.57 -11.66
C ILE A 122 18.16 17.15 -13.05
N LYS A 123 17.69 17.83 -14.11
CA LYS A 123 18.20 17.56 -15.47
C LYS A 123 19.69 17.85 -15.58
N GLU A 124 20.16 18.96 -15.03
CA GLU A 124 21.60 19.27 -15.00
C GLU A 124 22.41 18.20 -14.25
N LEU A 125 21.89 17.66 -13.13
CA LEU A 125 22.54 16.56 -12.43
C LEU A 125 22.58 15.28 -13.27
N ILE A 126 21.51 14.93 -13.99
CA ILE A 126 21.47 13.78 -14.90
C ILE A 126 22.47 13.97 -16.06
N GLU A 127 22.51 15.16 -16.65
CA GLU A 127 23.41 15.51 -17.75
C GLU A 127 24.89 15.48 -17.33
N SER A 128 25.19 15.63 -16.04
CA SER A 128 26.55 15.47 -15.51
C SER A 128 27.10 14.04 -15.65
N GLY A 129 26.24 13.04 -15.88
CA GLY A 129 26.59 11.62 -16.01
C GLY A 129 27.01 10.95 -14.70
N ARG A 130 26.96 11.65 -13.57
CA ARG A 130 27.27 11.10 -12.24
C ARG A 130 26.09 10.31 -11.69
N LYS A 131 26.36 9.22 -10.96
CA LYS A 131 25.38 8.41 -10.25
C LYS A 131 25.79 8.23 -8.79
N SER A 132 24.82 8.04 -7.89
CA SER A 132 25.06 7.63 -6.51
C SER A 132 25.17 6.10 -6.43
N GLU A 133 26.19 5.60 -5.74
CA GLU A 133 26.28 4.20 -5.33
C GLU A 133 25.51 4.00 -4.01
N PHE A 134 24.50 3.13 -4.02
CA PHE A 134 23.81 2.75 -2.78
C PHE A 134 24.59 1.67 -2.06
N VAL A 135 25.03 1.97 -0.83
CA VAL A 135 25.82 1.07 0.02
C VAL A 135 25.09 0.67 1.30
N GLY A 136 23.79 1.00 1.37
CA GLY A 136 22.98 0.91 2.58
C GLY A 136 22.48 -0.48 2.94
N TYR A 137 22.77 -1.50 2.13
CA TYR A 137 22.51 -2.90 2.47
C TYR A 137 23.48 -3.41 3.54
N ASP A 138 24.74 -2.98 3.50
CA ASP A 138 25.79 -3.51 4.38
C ASP A 138 26.11 -2.58 5.56
N ARG A 139 25.86 -1.27 5.42
CA ARG A 139 26.26 -0.25 6.40
C ARG A 139 25.24 0.88 6.53
N LEU A 140 25.19 1.48 7.71
CA LEU A 140 24.28 2.59 8.05
C LEU A 140 24.99 3.95 8.11
N ASP A 141 26.30 3.96 7.93
CA ASP A 141 27.10 5.17 7.78
C ASP A 141 28.13 5.04 6.66
N SER A 142 28.49 6.17 6.05
CA SER A 142 29.57 6.25 5.07
C SER A 142 30.18 7.64 5.01
N GLU A 143 31.39 7.74 4.46
CA GLU A 143 31.95 9.00 3.96
C GLU A 143 31.72 9.08 2.46
N SER A 144 31.41 10.28 1.96
CA SER A 144 31.17 10.50 0.53
C SER A 144 31.51 11.92 0.10
N GLU A 145 31.83 12.08 -1.19
CA GLU A 145 31.93 13.39 -1.83
C GLU A 145 30.55 13.93 -2.22
N VAL A 146 30.35 15.24 -2.06
CA VAL A 146 29.17 15.98 -2.55
C VAL A 146 29.31 16.24 -4.06
N TYR A 147 28.52 15.55 -4.86
CA TYR A 147 28.49 15.75 -6.31
C TYR A 147 27.69 16.99 -6.73
N GLY A 148 26.63 17.33 -5.99
CA GLY A 148 25.78 18.47 -6.32
C GLY A 148 24.85 18.87 -5.19
N LEU A 149 24.42 20.13 -5.23
CA LEU A 149 23.46 20.70 -4.30
C LEU A 149 22.36 21.39 -5.11
N LEU A 150 21.12 21.20 -4.69
CA LEU A 150 19.97 21.97 -5.19
C LEU A 150 19.40 22.83 -4.06
N ASP A 151 19.01 24.06 -4.37
CA ASP A 151 18.33 24.94 -3.41
C ASP A 151 16.86 24.54 -3.21
N SER A 152 16.12 25.33 -2.43
CA SER A 152 14.70 25.09 -2.16
C SER A 152 13.79 25.18 -3.39
N GLU A 153 14.26 25.84 -4.47
CA GLU A 153 13.54 25.96 -5.74
C GLU A 153 13.93 24.84 -6.72
N GLY A 154 14.88 23.97 -6.34
CA GLY A 154 15.38 22.88 -7.17
C GLY A 154 16.40 23.32 -8.21
N SER A 155 17.02 24.48 -8.04
CA SER A 155 18.09 25.00 -8.90
C SER A 155 19.46 24.59 -8.37
N VAL A 156 20.42 24.32 -9.25
CA VAL A 156 21.80 23.98 -8.86
C VAL A 156 22.44 25.16 -8.14
N THR A 157 23.01 24.89 -6.97
CA THR A 157 23.73 25.87 -6.16
C THR A 157 25.11 25.35 -5.78
N LYS A 158 26.04 26.28 -5.51
CA LYS A 158 27.38 25.94 -5.02
C LYS A 158 27.40 25.61 -3.53
N GLU A 159 26.45 26.15 -2.77
CA GLU A 159 26.43 26.02 -1.32
C GLU A 159 25.02 26.09 -0.71
N LEU A 160 24.86 25.47 0.45
CA LEU A 160 23.70 25.58 1.34
C LEU A 160 24.18 26.07 2.70
N SER A 161 23.68 27.23 3.13
CA SER A 161 24.07 27.87 4.40
C SER A 161 23.14 27.48 5.55
N LYS A 162 23.54 27.78 6.79
CA LYS A 162 22.71 27.58 7.98
C LYS A 162 21.29 28.13 7.79
N GLY A 163 20.29 27.29 8.07
CA GLY A 163 18.87 27.64 7.94
C GLY A 163 18.28 27.28 6.58
N SER A 164 19.09 27.07 5.55
CA SER A 164 18.63 26.67 4.22
C SER A 164 18.04 25.26 4.24
N VAL A 165 17.03 25.08 3.38
CA VAL A 165 16.49 23.79 2.97
C VAL A 165 16.90 23.59 1.51
N GLY A 166 17.31 22.37 1.16
CA GLY A 166 17.74 22.03 -0.18
C GLY A 166 17.85 20.52 -0.38
N GLN A 167 18.51 20.11 -1.45
CA GLN A 167 18.73 18.71 -1.77
C GLN A 167 20.22 18.45 -1.98
N LEU A 168 20.68 17.29 -1.50
CA LEU A 168 22.06 16.86 -1.53
C LEU A 168 22.21 15.61 -2.40
N PHE A 169 23.10 15.67 -3.38
CA PHE A 169 23.51 14.56 -4.23
C PHE A 169 24.97 14.20 -3.96
N VAL A 170 25.25 12.92 -3.72
CA VAL A 170 26.55 12.42 -3.25
C VAL A 170 27.01 11.19 -4.05
N ALA A 171 28.32 10.94 -4.03
CA ALA A 171 28.94 9.82 -4.72
C ALA A 171 28.46 8.44 -4.24
N SER A 172 28.37 8.24 -2.93
CA SER A 172 27.82 7.03 -2.33
C SER A 172 26.96 7.37 -1.12
N THR A 173 25.95 6.56 -0.83
CA THR A 173 25.06 6.80 0.32
C THR A 173 24.56 5.51 0.96
N PRO A 174 24.50 5.45 2.31
CA PRO A 174 23.83 4.38 3.01
C PRO A 174 22.31 4.59 3.06
N PHE A 175 21.79 5.75 2.64
CA PHE A 175 20.36 6.08 2.72
C PHE A 175 19.59 5.43 1.58
N TYR A 176 18.61 4.60 1.92
CA TYR A 176 17.66 4.02 1.00
C TYR A 176 16.73 5.13 0.52
N ALA A 177 16.60 5.26 -0.80
CA ALA A 177 15.67 6.18 -1.42
C ALA A 177 14.27 5.58 -1.46
N GLU A 178 13.23 6.40 -1.26
CA GLU A 178 11.85 5.94 -1.36
C GLU A 178 11.59 5.22 -2.70
N ALA A 179 11.29 3.92 -2.61
CA ALA A 179 11.09 3.03 -3.75
C ALA A 179 10.45 1.71 -3.29
N GLY A 180 9.70 1.06 -4.19
CA GLY A 180 9.07 -0.25 -3.92
C GLY A 180 8.08 -0.24 -2.76
N GLY A 181 7.42 0.89 -2.52
CA GLY A 181 6.53 1.09 -1.39
C GLY A 181 7.24 1.41 -0.07
N GLN A 182 8.56 1.19 0.03
CA GLN A 182 9.34 1.53 1.22
C GLN A 182 9.68 3.02 1.26
N ALA A 183 9.42 3.66 2.40
CA ALA A 183 9.77 5.05 2.67
C ALA A 183 11.29 5.25 2.69
N GLY A 184 11.72 6.41 2.19
CA GLY A 184 13.13 6.79 2.19
C GLY A 184 13.69 7.05 3.59
N ASP A 185 14.96 6.75 3.78
CA ASP A 185 15.62 6.94 5.07
C ASP A 185 15.76 8.41 5.48
N LYS A 186 15.88 8.58 6.80
CA LYS A 186 16.18 9.85 7.46
C LYS A 186 17.42 9.69 8.32
N GLY A 187 18.04 10.81 8.68
CA GLY A 187 19.28 10.80 9.43
C GLY A 187 20.02 12.12 9.39
N LEU A 188 21.34 12.04 9.43
CA LEU A 188 22.23 13.20 9.54
C LEU A 188 23.31 13.15 8.46
N VAL A 189 23.70 14.35 8.03
CA VAL A 189 24.93 14.57 7.27
C VAL A 189 25.79 15.58 8.03
N SER A 190 27.09 15.31 8.13
CA SER A 190 28.06 16.15 8.82
C SER A 190 29.31 16.36 7.98
N TRP A 191 29.97 17.50 8.17
CA TRP A 191 31.25 17.86 7.55
C TRP A 191 32.08 18.64 8.56
N LYS A 192 33.31 18.99 8.19
CA LYS A 192 34.31 19.60 9.08
C LYS A 192 33.73 20.71 9.99
N ASP A 193 32.92 21.60 9.44
CA ASP A 193 32.45 22.81 10.14
C ASP A 193 30.92 22.88 10.29
N GLY A 194 30.19 21.80 10.03
CA GLY A 194 28.74 21.85 10.01
C GLY A 194 27.99 20.52 9.99
N ARG A 195 26.67 20.63 10.03
CA ARG A 195 25.75 19.47 9.97
C ARG A 195 24.39 19.89 9.42
N ALA A 196 23.73 18.95 8.75
CA ALA A 196 22.36 19.07 8.31
C ALA A 196 21.56 17.81 8.70
N GLU A 197 20.26 17.99 8.86
CA GLU A 197 19.29 16.90 9.02
C GLU A 197 18.84 16.46 7.63
N ILE A 198 18.89 15.15 7.36
CA ILE A 198 18.24 14.53 6.21
C ILE A 198 16.87 14.06 6.67
N TYR A 199 15.82 14.69 6.15
CA TYR A 199 14.44 14.40 6.58
C TYR A 199 13.67 13.54 5.56
N GLU A 200 14.21 13.34 4.37
CA GLU A 200 13.63 12.52 3.30
C GLU A 200 14.72 12.15 2.28
N THR A 201 14.72 10.92 1.80
CA THR A 201 15.63 10.46 0.73
C THR A 201 14.78 9.93 -0.43
N ILE A 202 14.99 10.46 -1.63
CA ILE A 202 14.20 10.13 -2.82
C ILE A 202 15.11 9.77 -3.99
N THR A 203 14.55 9.11 -5.00
CA THR A 203 15.23 8.86 -6.28
C THR A 203 14.53 9.63 -7.40
N GLU A 204 15.32 10.24 -8.30
CA GLU A 204 14.80 11.07 -9.40
C GLU A 204 15.57 10.74 -10.69
N GLY A 205 15.00 9.85 -11.52
CA GLY A 205 15.72 9.31 -12.67
C GLY A 205 16.72 8.22 -12.28
N GLU A 206 17.44 7.68 -13.27
CA GLU A 206 18.27 6.50 -13.06
C GLU A 206 19.60 6.85 -12.37
N GLY A 207 19.79 6.34 -11.14
CA GLY A 207 21.05 6.47 -10.40
C GLY A 207 21.22 7.80 -9.66
N ILE A 208 20.19 8.64 -9.58
CA ILE A 208 20.22 9.87 -8.78
C ILE A 208 19.47 9.63 -7.46
N ILE A 209 20.18 9.67 -6.35
CA ILE A 209 19.63 9.62 -4.99
C ILE A 209 19.79 10.99 -4.35
N LEU A 210 18.67 11.65 -4.07
CA LEU A 210 18.62 12.99 -3.49
C LEU A 210 18.22 12.92 -2.02
N HIS A 211 18.99 13.59 -1.18
CA HIS A 211 18.72 13.72 0.25
C HIS A 211 18.16 15.11 0.48
N LYS A 212 16.89 15.22 0.89
CA LYS A 212 16.33 16.52 1.29
C LYS A 212 16.90 16.89 2.66
N VAL A 213 17.58 18.02 2.70
CA VAL A 213 18.38 18.45 3.85
C VAL A 213 17.91 19.79 4.42
N LYS A 214 18.02 19.92 5.74
CA LYS A 214 17.92 21.20 6.45
C LYS A 214 19.22 21.49 7.19
N VAL A 215 19.95 22.51 6.76
CA VAL A 215 21.25 22.87 7.32
C VAL A 215 21.08 23.47 8.72
N LYS A 216 21.62 22.80 9.74
CA LYS A 216 21.51 23.23 11.14
C LYS A 216 22.70 24.08 11.58
N LYS A 217 23.88 23.81 11.02
CA LYS A 217 25.14 24.51 11.33
C LYS A 217 26.08 24.50 10.12
N GLY A 218 26.83 25.58 9.94
CA GLY A 218 27.86 25.71 8.90
C GLY A 218 27.28 25.98 7.51
N THR A 219 28.17 25.91 6.52
CA THR A 219 27.84 25.99 5.10
C THR A 219 28.34 24.72 4.43
N LEU A 220 27.46 24.04 3.69
CA LEU A 220 27.75 22.84 2.92
C LEU A 220 28.04 23.26 1.48
N SER A 221 29.19 22.87 0.93
CA SER A 221 29.57 23.23 -0.44
C SER A 221 29.72 22.00 -1.34
N ALA A 222 29.41 22.14 -2.62
CA ALA A 222 29.68 21.09 -3.61
C ALA A 222 31.19 20.74 -3.64
N GLY A 223 31.52 19.46 -3.83
CA GLY A 223 32.88 18.92 -3.77
C GLY A 223 33.43 18.68 -2.35
N SER A 224 32.66 18.98 -1.30
CA SER A 224 33.09 18.69 0.08
C SER A 224 33.02 17.19 0.38
N SER A 225 33.87 16.72 1.30
CA SER A 225 33.69 15.42 1.94
C SER A 225 32.68 15.53 3.09
N VAL A 226 31.74 14.59 3.14
CA VAL A 226 30.69 14.50 4.17
C VAL A 226 30.63 13.12 4.78
N LYS A 227 30.21 13.04 6.04
CA LYS A 227 29.83 11.80 6.72
C LYS A 227 28.32 11.71 6.82
N LEU A 228 27.76 10.63 6.29
CA LEU A 228 26.34 10.29 6.22
C LEU A 228 26.03 9.25 7.30
N GLN A 229 24.93 9.44 8.05
CA GLN A 229 24.50 8.52 9.11
C GLN A 229 22.98 8.36 9.11
N VAL A 230 22.49 7.15 8.83
CA VAL A 230 21.07 6.79 8.85
C VAL A 230 20.57 6.68 10.30
N THR A 231 19.32 7.08 10.54
CA THR A 231 18.65 6.84 11.82
C THR A 231 18.40 5.33 11.99
N VAL A 232 19.25 4.68 12.79
CA VAL A 232 19.27 3.21 12.94
C VAL A 232 17.92 2.62 13.34
N SER A 233 17.22 3.23 14.30
CA SER A 233 15.91 2.71 14.76
C SER A 233 14.87 2.75 13.65
N GLN A 234 14.73 3.88 12.95
CA GLN A 234 13.77 4.01 11.84
C GLN A 234 14.07 3.05 10.70
N ARG A 235 15.35 2.83 10.38
CA ARG A 235 15.75 1.82 9.39
C ARG A 235 15.34 0.42 9.84
N ALA A 236 15.61 0.07 11.09
CA ALA A 236 15.29 -1.25 11.63
C ALA A 236 13.78 -1.49 11.61
N ASP A 237 12.98 -0.53 12.08
CA ASP A 237 11.52 -0.63 12.09
C ASP A 237 10.95 -0.76 10.66
N CYS A 238 11.49 0.02 9.72
CA CYS A 238 11.10 -0.06 8.32
C CYS A 238 11.47 -1.40 7.68
N ALA A 239 12.66 -1.94 7.97
CA ALA A 239 13.10 -3.25 7.51
C ALA A 239 12.25 -4.39 8.11
N SER A 240 11.84 -4.28 9.37
CA SER A 240 10.91 -5.20 10.03
C SER A 240 9.55 -5.19 9.34
N ASN A 241 8.97 -4.00 9.12
CA ASN A 241 7.71 -3.84 8.40
C ASN A 241 7.80 -4.35 6.94
N HIS A 242 8.92 -4.15 6.27
CA HIS A 242 9.13 -4.65 4.91
C HIS A 242 9.16 -6.17 4.89
N THR A 243 9.97 -6.78 5.76
CA THR A 243 10.08 -8.24 5.83
C THR A 243 8.76 -8.89 6.25
N ALA A 244 8.01 -8.26 7.16
CA ALA A 244 6.67 -8.70 7.52
C ALA A 244 5.67 -8.61 6.35
N THR A 245 5.85 -7.66 5.43
CA THR A 245 5.02 -7.58 4.20
C THR A 245 5.20 -8.82 3.32
N HIS A 246 6.43 -9.32 3.17
CA HIS A 246 6.70 -10.57 2.44
C HIS A 246 6.07 -11.78 3.12
N LEU A 247 6.19 -11.89 4.45
CA LEU A 247 5.56 -12.96 5.22
C LEU A 247 4.03 -12.90 5.13
N LEU A 248 3.46 -11.70 5.17
CA LEU A 248 2.02 -11.47 5.03
C LEU A 248 1.52 -11.90 3.65
N GLN A 249 2.21 -11.52 2.58
CA GLN A 249 1.84 -11.94 1.22
C GLN A 249 1.86 -13.46 1.08
N ALA A 250 2.92 -14.12 1.57
CA ALA A 250 3.04 -15.57 1.53
C ALA A 250 1.95 -16.27 2.37
N ALA A 251 1.67 -15.76 3.57
CA ALA A 251 0.61 -16.30 4.44
C ALA A 251 -0.79 -16.16 3.81
N LEU A 252 -1.09 -15.02 3.18
CA LEU A 252 -2.35 -14.82 2.47
C LEU A 252 -2.49 -15.80 1.29
N LYS A 253 -1.43 -16.01 0.51
CA LYS A 253 -1.43 -17.00 -0.58
C LYS A 253 -1.64 -18.42 -0.07
N GLU A 254 -0.92 -18.83 0.98
CA GLU A 254 -1.04 -20.17 1.58
C GLU A 254 -2.46 -20.45 2.09
N LEU A 255 -3.08 -19.47 2.77
CA LEU A 255 -4.37 -19.66 3.44
C LEU A 255 -5.58 -19.42 2.54
N LEU A 256 -5.51 -18.42 1.66
CA LEU A 256 -6.65 -18.00 0.84
C LEU A 256 -6.55 -18.52 -0.60
N GLY A 257 -5.34 -18.67 -1.14
CA GLY A 257 -5.08 -19.22 -2.48
C GLY A 257 -4.24 -18.30 -3.39
N ASP A 258 -3.83 -18.85 -4.54
CA ASP A 258 -2.91 -18.20 -5.49
C ASP A 258 -3.49 -16.97 -6.23
N HIS A 259 -4.79 -16.70 -6.08
CA HIS A 259 -5.40 -15.48 -6.64
C HIS A 259 -4.96 -14.21 -5.92
N ILE A 260 -4.35 -14.33 -4.75
CA ILE A 260 -3.80 -13.20 -3.99
C ILE A 260 -2.60 -12.62 -4.76
N LYS A 261 -2.75 -11.39 -5.22
CA LYS A 261 -1.71 -10.60 -5.89
C LYS A 261 -1.62 -9.23 -5.24
N GLN A 262 -0.41 -8.71 -5.08
CA GLN A 262 -0.20 -7.34 -4.61
C GLN A 262 -0.80 -6.34 -5.60
N ALA A 263 -1.68 -5.47 -5.10
CA ALA A 263 -2.25 -4.32 -5.80
C ALA A 263 -1.59 -3.00 -5.37
N GLY A 264 -0.85 -3.00 -4.25
CA GLY A 264 -0.17 -1.82 -3.71
C GLY A 264 0.53 -2.14 -2.39
N SER A 265 1.57 -1.38 -2.06
CA SER A 265 2.30 -1.53 -0.81
C SER A 265 2.80 -0.17 -0.32
N GLN A 266 2.80 0.03 1.00
CA GLN A 266 3.47 1.14 1.66
C GLN A 266 4.08 0.63 2.96
N VAL A 267 5.37 0.88 3.14
CA VAL A 267 6.16 0.46 4.28
C VAL A 267 6.85 1.69 4.86
N THR A 268 6.52 2.04 6.10
CA THR A 268 7.17 3.12 6.85
C THR A 268 7.78 2.55 8.13
N PRO A 269 8.57 3.31 8.91
CA PRO A 269 8.97 2.88 10.24
C PRO A 269 7.76 2.60 11.16
N ASP A 270 6.67 3.36 11.00
CA ASP A 270 5.54 3.30 11.92
C ASP A 270 4.58 2.13 11.63
N ARG A 271 4.44 1.72 10.35
CA ARG A 271 3.48 0.69 9.93
C ARG A 271 3.77 0.13 8.54
N LEU A 272 3.08 -0.95 8.20
CA LEU A 272 2.91 -1.42 6.81
C LEU A 272 1.46 -1.39 6.37
N ARG A 273 1.27 -1.25 5.06
CA ARG A 273 0.00 -1.30 4.36
C ARG A 273 0.17 -2.18 3.13
N PHE A 274 -0.65 -3.21 3.03
CA PHE A 274 -0.59 -4.17 1.94
C PHE A 274 -1.96 -4.27 1.26
N ASP A 275 -2.00 -3.93 -0.02
CA ASP A 275 -3.20 -3.99 -0.85
C ASP A 275 -3.13 -5.23 -1.71
N PHE A 276 -4.19 -6.05 -1.73
CA PHE A 276 -4.19 -7.34 -2.42
C PHE A 276 -5.52 -7.65 -3.09
N THR A 277 -5.46 -8.47 -4.15
CA THR A 277 -6.66 -8.93 -4.87
C THR A 277 -7.39 -9.99 -4.07
N HIS A 278 -8.60 -9.69 -3.64
CA HIS A 278 -9.49 -10.64 -2.98
C HIS A 278 -10.94 -10.18 -3.06
N PHE A 279 -11.85 -11.13 -3.28
CA PHE A 279 -13.25 -10.85 -3.63
C PHE A 279 -14.15 -10.61 -2.41
N SER A 280 -13.81 -11.15 -1.24
CA SER A 280 -14.66 -11.13 -0.04
C SER A 280 -13.93 -10.57 1.18
N GLN A 281 -14.69 -10.15 2.19
CA GLN A 281 -14.10 -9.75 3.48
C GLN A 281 -13.45 -10.92 4.19
N LEU A 282 -12.28 -10.66 4.79
CA LEU A 282 -11.67 -11.63 5.67
C LEU A 282 -12.50 -11.74 6.94
N SER A 283 -12.95 -12.96 7.20
CA SER A 283 -13.55 -13.34 8.47
C SER A 283 -12.58 -13.09 9.63
N LEU A 284 -13.10 -13.08 10.86
CA LEU A 284 -12.25 -12.95 12.04
C LEU A 284 -11.24 -14.10 12.10
N ASP A 285 -11.69 -15.33 11.87
CA ASP A 285 -10.86 -16.54 11.86
C ASP A 285 -9.77 -16.49 10.79
N GLU A 286 -10.06 -15.99 9.59
CA GLU A 286 -9.04 -15.82 8.54
C GLU A 286 -8.00 -14.78 8.93
N LYS A 287 -8.40 -13.65 9.52
CA LYS A 287 -7.47 -12.63 10.02
C LYS A 287 -6.56 -13.19 11.11
N GLU A 288 -7.13 -13.92 12.06
CA GLU A 288 -6.38 -14.58 13.14
C GLU A 288 -5.43 -15.66 12.59
N ALA A 289 -5.87 -16.46 11.62
CA ALA A 289 -5.04 -17.46 10.97
C ALA A 289 -3.85 -16.82 10.22
N VAL A 290 -4.08 -15.73 9.49
CA VAL A 290 -3.02 -14.97 8.80
C VAL A 290 -2.03 -14.39 9.80
N GLU A 291 -2.51 -13.69 10.83
CA GLU A 291 -1.64 -13.10 11.87
C GLU A 291 -0.82 -14.18 12.61
N LYS A 292 -1.46 -15.30 12.97
CA LYS A 292 -0.79 -16.45 13.59
C LYS A 292 0.28 -17.01 12.66
N ARG A 293 -0.02 -17.19 11.39
CA ARG A 293 0.89 -17.77 10.39
C ARG A 293 2.13 -16.90 10.18
N VAL A 294 1.96 -15.58 10.09
CA VAL A 294 3.08 -14.63 10.01
C VAL A 294 3.94 -14.72 11.27
N ASN A 295 3.33 -14.72 12.46
CA ASN A 295 4.07 -14.80 13.71
C ASN A 295 4.76 -16.16 13.94
N GLU A 296 4.23 -17.25 13.42
CA GLU A 296 4.94 -18.54 13.38
C GLU A 296 6.25 -18.43 12.60
N LYS A 297 6.19 -17.84 11.39
CA LYS A 297 7.38 -17.64 10.55
C LYS A 297 8.38 -16.64 11.14
N ILE A 298 7.90 -15.68 11.92
CA ILE A 298 8.77 -14.82 12.73
C ILE A 298 9.50 -15.65 13.80
N ARG A 299 8.78 -16.50 14.54
CA ARG A 299 9.36 -17.36 15.60
C ARG A 299 10.31 -18.43 15.08
N GLU A 300 10.13 -18.89 13.85
CA GLU A 300 11.07 -19.80 13.18
C GLU A 300 12.45 -19.15 12.95
N ASN A 301 12.54 -17.81 13.05
CA ASN A 301 13.79 -17.04 12.92
C ASN A 301 14.58 -17.38 11.64
N ILE A 302 13.86 -17.43 10.52
CA ILE A 302 14.38 -17.78 9.21
C ILE A 302 15.37 -16.71 8.75
N MET A 303 16.55 -17.13 8.28
CA MET A 303 17.54 -16.22 7.73
C MET A 303 17.07 -15.62 6.41
N THR A 304 17.28 -14.32 6.24
CA THR A 304 17.03 -13.63 4.97
C THR A 304 18.22 -13.86 4.04
N ASP A 305 17.94 -14.47 2.89
CA ASP A 305 18.94 -14.66 1.82
C ASP A 305 18.69 -13.67 0.68
N THR A 306 19.78 -13.19 0.08
CA THR A 306 19.70 -12.20 -1.00
C THR A 306 20.66 -12.54 -2.12
N ALA A 307 20.16 -12.52 -3.36
CA ALA A 307 20.96 -12.78 -4.55
C ALA A 307 20.68 -11.72 -5.62
N VAL A 308 21.71 -11.37 -6.40
CA VAL A 308 21.54 -10.60 -7.62
C VAL A 308 21.58 -11.56 -8.79
N LEU A 309 20.46 -11.72 -9.46
CA LEU A 309 20.29 -12.65 -10.58
C LEU A 309 19.86 -11.89 -11.83
N ASN A 310 20.01 -12.51 -13.00
CA ASN A 310 19.30 -12.00 -14.16
C ASN A 310 17.78 -12.23 -13.97
N ARG A 311 16.95 -11.39 -14.60
CA ARG A 311 15.50 -11.45 -14.43
C ARG A 311 14.88 -12.81 -14.79
N GLU A 312 15.39 -13.45 -15.83
CA GLU A 312 14.86 -14.72 -16.34
C GLU A 312 15.14 -15.88 -15.36
N GLN A 313 16.37 -15.97 -14.84
CA GLN A 313 16.78 -16.91 -13.81
C GLN A 313 16.01 -16.71 -12.52
N ALA A 314 15.75 -15.47 -12.13
CA ALA A 314 14.98 -15.19 -10.92
C ALA A 314 13.54 -15.74 -11.04
N ILE A 315 12.89 -15.53 -12.19
CA ILE A 315 11.55 -16.07 -12.47
C ILE A 315 11.57 -17.60 -12.54
N GLU A 316 12.57 -18.20 -13.20
CA GLU A 316 12.74 -19.65 -13.28
C GLU A 316 12.92 -20.31 -11.89
N GLN A 317 13.57 -19.60 -10.96
CA GLN A 317 13.73 -20.03 -9.57
C GLN A 317 12.50 -19.78 -8.67
N GLY A 318 11.36 -19.41 -9.26
CA GLY A 318 10.08 -19.22 -8.56
C GLY A 318 9.93 -17.86 -7.87
N ALA A 319 10.77 -16.87 -8.18
CA ALA A 319 10.60 -15.53 -7.60
C ALA A 319 9.33 -14.87 -8.13
N THR A 320 8.50 -14.36 -7.22
CA THR A 320 7.34 -13.53 -7.58
C THR A 320 7.83 -12.13 -7.97
N ALA A 321 7.46 -11.68 -9.17
CA ALA A 321 7.64 -10.28 -9.57
C ALA A 321 6.49 -9.42 -9.03
N LEU A 322 6.79 -8.24 -8.50
CA LEU A 322 5.76 -7.34 -7.99
C LEU A 322 5.05 -6.63 -9.16
N PHE A 323 3.73 -6.50 -9.04
CA PHE A 323 2.90 -5.92 -10.09
C PHE A 323 3.18 -4.41 -10.24
N GLY A 324 3.45 -3.95 -11.46
CA GLY A 324 3.62 -2.53 -11.78
C GLY A 324 5.05 -1.99 -11.72
N GLU A 325 6.02 -2.79 -11.25
CA GLU A 325 7.43 -2.37 -11.21
C GLU A 325 8.15 -2.66 -12.53
N LYS A 326 9.02 -1.72 -12.94
CA LYS A 326 9.95 -1.93 -14.06
C LYS A 326 11.29 -2.39 -13.51
N TYR A 327 11.66 -3.62 -13.82
CA TYR A 327 12.93 -4.20 -13.42
C TYR A 327 13.99 -4.05 -14.53
N GLY A 328 15.24 -3.81 -14.13
CA GLY A 328 16.39 -3.88 -15.03
C GLY A 328 16.76 -5.32 -15.39
N GLU A 329 17.84 -5.50 -16.16
CA GLU A 329 18.33 -6.84 -16.56
C GLU A 329 18.81 -7.68 -15.37
N SER A 330 19.41 -7.02 -14.38
CA SER A 330 19.79 -7.61 -13.09
C SER A 330 18.80 -7.20 -12.02
N VAL A 331 18.31 -8.17 -11.24
CA VAL A 331 17.31 -7.99 -10.19
C VAL A 331 17.82 -8.56 -8.88
N ARG A 332 17.49 -7.90 -7.78
CA ARG A 332 17.74 -8.40 -6.44
C ARG A 332 16.57 -9.29 -6.01
N VAL A 333 16.87 -10.53 -5.68
CA VAL A 333 15.94 -11.51 -5.12
C VAL A 333 16.15 -11.56 -3.62
N VAL A 334 15.06 -11.52 -2.87
CA VAL A 334 15.03 -11.72 -1.42
C VAL A 334 14.26 -13.00 -1.13
N SER A 335 14.85 -13.89 -0.34
CA SER A 335 14.24 -15.16 0.06
C SER A 335 14.18 -15.28 1.58
N LEU A 336 13.04 -15.75 2.09
CA LEU A 336 12.80 -16.06 3.50
C LEU A 336 12.56 -17.56 3.62
N GLY A 337 13.66 -18.32 3.52
CA GLY A 337 13.62 -19.77 3.33
C GLY A 337 12.79 -20.15 2.09
N ASP A 338 12.03 -21.23 2.17
CA ASP A 338 11.12 -21.66 1.10
C ASP A 338 9.76 -20.96 1.15
N PHE A 339 9.52 -20.11 2.15
CA PHE A 339 8.20 -19.54 2.42
C PHE A 339 7.87 -18.34 1.54
N SER A 340 8.87 -17.49 1.26
CA SER A 340 8.71 -16.34 0.36
C SER A 340 10.00 -16.15 -0.45
N LYS A 341 9.85 -15.87 -1.76
CA LYS A 341 10.93 -15.50 -2.67
C LYS A 341 10.42 -14.45 -3.66
N GLU A 342 10.99 -13.25 -3.62
CA GLU A 342 10.44 -12.09 -4.33
C GLU A 342 11.54 -11.19 -4.90
N LEU A 343 11.23 -10.51 -6.01
CA LEU A 343 12.08 -9.44 -6.53
C LEU A 343 11.90 -8.21 -5.64
N CYS A 344 12.93 -7.85 -4.87
CA CYS A 344 12.84 -6.75 -3.92
C CYS A 344 14.18 -6.00 -3.74
N GLY A 345 14.14 -4.70 -4.01
CA GLY A 345 15.24 -3.77 -3.75
C GLY A 345 15.24 -3.18 -2.34
N GLY A 346 14.26 -3.52 -1.50
CA GLY A 346 14.12 -2.96 -0.16
C GLY A 346 15.15 -3.44 0.85
N THR A 347 15.14 -2.80 2.01
CA THR A 347 15.91 -3.22 3.17
C THR A 347 15.13 -4.24 4.00
N HIS A 348 15.79 -5.29 4.47
CA HIS A 348 15.18 -6.38 5.23
C HIS A 348 15.93 -6.64 6.53
N VAL A 349 15.25 -7.27 7.50
CA VAL A 349 15.94 -7.80 8.68
C VAL A 349 16.80 -8.99 8.27
N ASN A 350 17.88 -9.23 9.01
CA ASN A 350 18.78 -10.36 8.73
C ASN A 350 18.13 -11.73 8.97
N ALA A 351 17.17 -11.79 9.90
CA ALA A 351 16.37 -12.98 10.18
C ALA A 351 14.97 -12.56 10.63
N THR A 352 13.96 -13.38 10.34
CA THR A 352 12.55 -13.04 10.61
C THR A 352 12.27 -12.78 12.09
N GLY A 353 13.04 -13.37 13.02
CA GLY A 353 12.93 -13.10 14.46
C GLY A 353 13.24 -11.65 14.83
N GLY A 354 13.98 -10.93 13.99
CA GLY A 354 14.24 -9.49 14.15
C GLY A 354 12.99 -8.61 14.01
N ILE A 355 11.89 -9.14 13.45
CA ILE A 355 10.60 -8.44 13.35
C ILE A 355 9.93 -8.32 14.73
N GLY A 356 10.13 -9.30 15.62
CA GLY A 356 9.47 -9.35 16.92
C GLY A 356 8.03 -9.85 16.83
N LEU A 357 7.06 -8.96 16.98
CA LEU A 357 5.63 -9.28 16.89
C LEU A 357 5.03 -8.62 15.65
N PHE A 358 4.17 -9.31 14.92
CA PHE A 358 3.33 -8.74 13.86
C PHE A 358 1.88 -8.69 14.33
N GLN A 359 1.19 -7.59 14.10
CA GLN A 359 -0.24 -7.44 14.43
C GLN A 359 -0.99 -6.67 13.36
N ILE A 360 -2.13 -7.23 12.92
CA ILE A 360 -3.08 -6.58 12.04
C ILE A 360 -3.83 -5.50 12.84
N VAL A 361 -3.81 -4.28 12.33
CA VAL A 361 -4.55 -3.14 12.89
C VAL A 361 -5.93 -3.05 12.31
N ASN A 362 -6.02 -3.20 10.98
CA ASN A 362 -7.27 -3.06 10.24
C ASN A 362 -7.26 -3.87 8.94
N GLU A 363 -8.44 -4.26 8.49
CA GLU A 363 -8.68 -4.91 7.20
C GLU A 363 -9.95 -4.29 6.58
N GLY A 364 -9.89 -3.94 5.29
CA GLY A 364 -11.06 -3.41 4.60
C GLY A 364 -10.95 -3.40 3.07
N GLY A 365 -12.10 -3.30 2.39
CA GLY A 365 -12.16 -3.13 0.94
C GLY A 365 -11.84 -1.69 0.53
N ILE A 366 -11.01 -1.53 -0.51
CA ILE A 366 -10.65 -0.21 -1.06
C ILE A 366 -11.14 0.00 -2.50
N ALA A 367 -11.45 -1.09 -3.20
CA ALA A 367 -12.10 -1.11 -4.50
C ALA A 367 -12.74 -2.49 -4.71
N ALA A 368 -13.56 -2.65 -5.75
CA ALA A 368 -14.10 -3.95 -6.13
C ALA A 368 -12.94 -4.96 -6.36
N GLY A 369 -12.96 -6.08 -5.62
CA GLY A 369 -11.94 -7.12 -5.70
C GLY A 369 -10.57 -6.75 -5.13
N VAL A 370 -10.43 -5.61 -4.44
CA VAL A 370 -9.16 -5.19 -3.82
C VAL A 370 -9.37 -4.84 -2.35
N ARG A 371 -8.53 -5.43 -1.51
CA ARG A 371 -8.56 -5.31 -0.05
C ARG A 371 -7.24 -4.78 0.48
N ARG A 372 -7.29 -4.23 1.69
CA ARG A 372 -6.14 -3.62 2.36
C ARG A 372 -6.02 -4.20 3.76
N ILE A 373 -4.82 -4.64 4.11
CA ILE A 373 -4.41 -4.88 5.49
C ILE A 373 -3.46 -3.75 5.90
N GLU A 374 -3.75 -3.13 7.04
CA GLU A 374 -2.81 -2.28 7.76
C GLU A 374 -2.32 -3.03 8.99
N ALA A 375 -1.01 -3.07 9.19
CA ALA A 375 -0.39 -3.81 10.28
C ALA A 375 0.81 -3.07 10.86
N VAL A 376 1.22 -3.47 12.05
CA VAL A 376 2.40 -2.95 12.76
C VAL A 376 3.29 -4.10 13.19
N THR A 377 4.59 -3.82 13.35
CA THR A 377 5.55 -4.79 13.84
C THR A 377 6.33 -4.28 15.06
N GLY A 378 7.10 -5.17 15.68
CA GLY A 378 8.09 -4.84 16.70
C GLY A 378 7.51 -4.03 17.86
N HIS A 379 8.15 -2.89 18.14
CA HIS A 379 7.78 -2.03 19.26
C HIS A 379 6.34 -1.51 19.17
N ALA A 380 5.90 -1.06 17.98
CA ALA A 380 4.55 -0.54 17.78
C ALA A 380 3.47 -1.62 18.02
N ALA A 381 3.73 -2.88 17.62
CA ALA A 381 2.85 -4.00 17.93
C ALA A 381 2.82 -4.29 19.44
N GLN A 382 3.98 -4.29 20.11
CA GLN A 382 4.05 -4.47 21.56
C GLN A 382 3.29 -3.39 22.33
N GLU A 383 3.46 -2.11 21.97
CA GLU A 383 2.72 -1.01 22.60
C GLU A 383 1.21 -1.16 22.40
N ARG A 384 0.78 -1.62 21.22
CA ARG A 384 -0.64 -1.88 20.93
C ARG A 384 -1.22 -2.97 21.84
N VAL A 385 -0.51 -4.08 22.04
CA VAL A 385 -0.93 -5.14 22.98
C VAL A 385 -1.02 -4.60 24.41
N GLN A 386 -0.01 -3.85 24.87
CA GLN A 386 -0.03 -3.25 26.21
C GLN A 386 -1.20 -2.25 26.37
N ASN A 387 -1.52 -1.47 25.34
CA ASN A 387 -2.67 -0.57 25.34
C ASN A 387 -4.02 -1.32 25.30
N GLN A 388 -4.09 -2.50 24.70
CA GLN A 388 -5.28 -3.36 24.77
C GLN A 388 -5.47 -3.89 26.19
N ALA A 389 -4.42 -4.44 26.80
CA ALA A 389 -4.46 -4.95 28.18
C ALA A 389 -4.82 -3.84 29.21
N ARG A 390 -4.28 -2.63 29.04
CA ARG A 390 -4.66 -1.48 29.87
C ARG A 390 -6.15 -1.14 29.77
N ARG A 391 -6.69 -1.09 28.56
CA ARG A 391 -8.12 -0.80 28.35
C ARG A 391 -9.02 -1.88 28.94
N GLU A 392 -8.65 -3.15 28.79
CA GLU A 392 -9.36 -4.26 29.42
C GLU A 392 -9.35 -4.12 30.94
N HIS A 393 -8.19 -3.81 31.53
CA HIS A 393 -8.06 -3.56 32.96
C HIS A 393 -8.95 -2.40 33.43
N ASP A 394 -8.90 -1.25 32.74
CA ASP A 394 -9.74 -0.09 33.08
C ASP A 394 -11.24 -0.43 33.01
N VAL A 395 -11.67 -1.22 32.02
CA VAL A 395 -13.06 -1.70 31.90
C VAL A 395 -13.42 -2.62 33.07
N CYS A 396 -12.53 -3.55 33.44
CA CYS A 396 -12.73 -4.43 34.59
C CYS A 396 -12.88 -3.64 35.90
N GLU A 397 -12.05 -2.62 36.12
CA GLU A 397 -12.14 -1.75 37.29
C GLU A 397 -13.47 -0.97 37.32
N LEU A 398 -13.88 -0.39 36.18
CA LEU A 398 -15.15 0.35 36.08
C LEU A 398 -16.37 -0.53 36.33
N LEU A 399 -16.35 -1.77 35.88
CA LEU A 399 -17.44 -2.73 36.04
C LEU A 399 -17.37 -3.51 37.36
N ASN A 400 -16.24 -3.43 38.06
CA ASN A 400 -15.89 -4.24 39.23
C ASN A 400 -16.04 -5.74 38.97
N VAL A 401 -15.43 -6.24 37.88
CA VAL A 401 -15.46 -7.65 37.48
C VAL A 401 -14.07 -8.15 37.10
N GLN A 402 -13.90 -9.47 37.06
CA GLN A 402 -12.71 -10.10 36.49
C GLN A 402 -12.79 -10.14 34.96
N PRO A 403 -11.66 -10.11 34.23
CA PRO A 403 -11.62 -10.11 32.76
C PRO A 403 -12.52 -11.17 32.10
N GLU A 404 -12.54 -12.38 32.65
CA GLU A 404 -13.31 -13.50 32.10
C GLU A 404 -14.83 -13.27 32.15
N ASN A 405 -15.28 -12.38 33.03
CA ASN A 405 -16.70 -12.09 33.28
C ASN A 405 -17.16 -10.74 32.70
N VAL A 406 -16.29 -10.02 31.97
CA VAL A 406 -16.61 -8.70 31.39
C VAL A 406 -17.81 -8.76 30.46
N ILE A 407 -17.85 -9.75 29.58
CA ILE A 407 -18.94 -9.90 28.60
C ILE A 407 -20.26 -10.19 29.29
N GLU A 408 -20.30 -11.17 30.20
CA GLU A 408 -21.51 -11.52 30.97
C GLU A 408 -22.05 -10.31 31.75
N ARG A 409 -21.15 -9.51 32.35
CA ARG A 409 -21.55 -8.29 33.07
C ARG A 409 -22.18 -7.25 32.14
N LEU A 410 -21.61 -7.04 30.95
CA LEU A 410 -22.14 -6.11 29.97
C LEU A 410 -23.51 -6.55 29.44
N GLU A 411 -23.68 -7.85 29.16
CA GLU A 411 -24.97 -8.42 28.74
C GLU A 411 -26.04 -8.21 29.82
N SER A 412 -25.70 -8.45 31.09
CA SER A 412 -26.60 -8.20 32.22
C SER A 412 -26.98 -6.72 32.36
N MET A 413 -26.07 -5.79 32.05
CA MET A 413 -26.34 -4.36 32.11
C MET A 413 -27.17 -3.86 30.93
N ALA A 414 -26.94 -4.38 29.72
CA ALA A 414 -27.67 -3.99 28.51
C ALA A 414 -29.11 -4.53 28.47
N ALA A 415 -29.40 -5.58 29.24
CA ALA A 415 -30.75 -6.14 29.38
C ALA A 415 -31.65 -5.34 30.36
N ASN A 416 -31.10 -4.40 31.12
CA ASN A 416 -31.80 -3.48 32.02
C ASN A 416 -31.90 -2.08 31.40
#